data_AF-A0A834M7S5-F1
#
_entry.id   AF-A0A834M7S5-F1
#
_cell.length_a   1.000
_cell.length_b   1.000
_cell.length_c   1.000
_cell.angle_alpha   90.00
_cell.angle_beta   90.00
_cell.angle_gamma   90.00
#
_symmetry.space_group_name_H-M   'P 1'
#
loop_
_entity.id
_entity.type
_entity.pdbx_description
1 polymer ?
#
loop_
_entity_poly.entity_id
_entity_poly.type
_entity_poly.pdbx_seq_one_letter_code
_entity_poly.pdbx_strand_id
1 'polypeptide(L)'
;MKSFGFLLLLAQMSDIMDADSLFPTQSQQVNLLTNVEELFELVQQTAREELSAMEKTMRHTVDQTLSRAKYTIVLLQELSILKLSTRSNAVCSFTAQDVVQKVTMEGFQTIEECTNQGSYDIEISSNNLANITNTGIDHAGRFLDKLKKCSKKKGLAIITCYKHIIDTDVLPVKRLISHSITDYRDTYLKTFDLYTMVSMCIDLSVEGVKNNLEKAVEDGLNCNK
;
A
#
# COMPACT_ATOMS: atom_id res chain seq x y z
N MET A 1 19.20 -14.46 1.88
CA MET A 1 19.94 -13.63 2.86
C MET A 1 21.27 -13.18 2.26
N LYS A 2 21.32 -11.98 1.67
CA LYS A 2 22.54 -11.35 1.15
C LYS A 2 22.43 -9.85 1.44
N SER A 3 22.84 -9.40 2.63
CA SER A 3 22.85 -7.97 2.98
C SER A 3 23.92 -7.62 4.05
N PHE A 4 25.08 -8.27 4.00
CA PHE A 4 26.21 -7.94 4.89
C PHE A 4 27.46 -7.44 4.14
N GLY A 5 27.44 -7.42 2.81
CA GLY A 5 28.60 -7.01 1.99
C GLY A 5 28.77 -5.51 1.79
N PHE A 6 27.73 -4.69 2.01
CA PHE A 6 27.78 -3.26 1.69
C PHE A 6 28.39 -2.41 2.83
N LEU A 7 28.33 -2.88 4.07
CA LEU A 7 28.86 -2.17 5.24
C LEU A 7 30.39 -2.30 5.39
N LEU A 8 31.01 -3.28 4.75
CA LEU A 8 32.47 -3.51 4.81
C LEU A 8 33.27 -2.69 3.78
N LEU A 9 32.63 -2.22 2.70
CA LEU A 9 33.29 -1.37 1.69
C LEU A 9 33.48 0.08 2.17
N LEU A 10 32.65 0.55 3.11
CA LEU A 10 32.77 1.89 3.69
C LEU A 10 33.92 2.01 4.72
N ALA A 11 34.40 0.88 5.25
CA ALA A 11 35.46 0.86 6.26
C ALA A 11 36.88 0.79 5.66
N GLN A 12 37.04 0.59 4.36
CA GLN A 12 38.35 0.41 3.70
C GLN A 12 38.85 1.63 2.92
N MET A 13 38.11 2.75 2.92
CA MET A 13 38.57 3.99 2.27
C MET A 13 39.13 5.04 3.25
N SER A 14 39.33 4.68 4.53
CA SER A 14 39.87 5.59 5.55
C SER A 14 41.39 5.77 5.51
N ASP A 15 42.11 4.96 4.76
CA ASP A 15 43.59 5.02 4.69
C ASP A 15 44.04 5.19 3.24
N ILE A 16 44.02 6.43 2.74
CA ILE A 16 45.03 7.05 1.86
C ILE A 16 44.71 8.56 1.93
N MET A 17 45.26 9.22 2.95
CA MET A 17 45.39 10.67 2.97
C MET A 17 46.63 11.04 2.16
N ASP A 18 46.43 11.49 0.93
CA ASP A 18 47.39 12.39 0.29
C ASP A 18 46.91 13.83 0.52
N ALA A 19 47.84 14.69 0.90
CA ALA A 19 47.57 16.01 1.46
C ALA A 19 47.10 17.02 0.39
N ASP A 20 45.85 16.92 -0.05
CA ASP A 20 45.16 17.96 -0.80
C ASP A 20 44.24 18.75 0.15
N SER A 21 44.45 20.08 0.19
CA SER A 21 43.77 21.12 0.98
C SER A 21 42.73 20.66 2.02
N LEU A 22 42.95 21.01 3.29
CA LEU A 22 42.02 20.81 4.43
C LEU A 22 40.56 21.24 4.19
N PHE A 23 40.30 22.01 3.13
CA PHE A 23 38.99 22.47 2.70
C PHE A 23 38.62 21.85 1.35
N PRO A 24 37.43 21.22 1.22
CA PRO A 24 36.98 20.69 -0.06
C PRO A 24 36.86 21.80 -1.10
N THR A 25 37.38 21.54 -2.30
CA THR A 25 37.31 22.45 -3.45
C THR A 25 35.86 22.73 -3.85
N GLN A 26 35.62 23.83 -4.55
CA GLN A 26 34.28 24.15 -5.05
C GLN A 26 33.73 23.03 -5.95
N SER A 27 34.58 22.41 -6.76
CA SER A 27 34.19 21.27 -7.60
C SER A 27 33.75 20.06 -6.76
N GLN A 28 34.49 19.73 -5.70
CA GLN A 28 34.11 18.64 -4.78
C GLN A 28 32.79 18.93 -4.06
N GLN A 29 32.56 20.18 -3.61
CA GLN A 29 31.31 20.56 -2.96
C GLN A 29 30.11 20.49 -3.91
N VAL A 30 30.25 20.97 -5.14
CA VAL A 30 29.20 20.89 -6.16
C VAL A 30 28.92 19.43 -6.50
N ASN A 31 29.96 18.62 -6.70
CA ASN A 31 29.82 17.20 -7.00
C ASN A 31 29.07 16.46 -5.88
N LEU A 32 29.41 16.70 -4.61
CA LEU A 32 28.69 16.12 -3.48
C LEU A 32 27.19 16.49 -3.50
N LEU A 33 26.87 17.77 -3.70
CA LEU A 33 25.48 18.23 -3.71
C LEU A 33 24.68 17.68 -4.90
N THR A 34 25.32 17.49 -6.05
CA THR A 34 24.71 16.83 -7.22
C THR A 34 24.44 15.36 -6.93
N ASN A 35 25.41 14.62 -6.38
CA ASN A 35 25.21 13.21 -6.02
C ASN A 35 24.10 13.03 -4.95
N VAL A 36 24.02 13.96 -4.00
CA VAL A 36 22.95 13.94 -2.99
C VAL A 36 21.59 14.19 -3.65
N GLU A 37 21.49 15.15 -4.56
CA GLU A 37 20.26 15.40 -5.32
C GLU A 37 19.83 14.18 -6.14
N GLU A 38 20.74 13.56 -6.90
CA GLU A 38 20.47 12.34 -7.67
C GLU A 38 19.98 11.21 -6.76
N LEU A 39 20.55 11.07 -5.56
CA LEU A 39 20.07 10.10 -4.56
C LEU A 39 18.64 10.41 -4.10
N PHE A 40 18.29 11.68 -3.87
CA PHE A 40 16.93 12.07 -3.50
C PHE A 40 15.92 11.82 -4.64
N GLU A 41 16.30 12.11 -5.89
CA GLU A 41 15.49 11.79 -7.07
C GLU A 41 15.25 10.29 -7.20
N LEU A 42 16.29 9.47 -6.98
CA LEU A 42 16.18 8.02 -7.00
C LEU A 42 15.24 7.50 -5.89
N VAL A 43 15.36 8.03 -4.66
CA VAL A 43 14.46 7.68 -3.55
C VAL A 43 13.03 8.08 -3.86
N GLN A 44 12.80 9.26 -4.43
CA GLN A 44 11.48 9.71 -4.88
C GLN A 44 10.88 8.77 -5.92
N GLN A 45 11.65 8.42 -6.95
CA GLN A 45 11.19 7.52 -7.99
C GLN A 45 10.83 6.15 -7.41
N THR A 46 11.72 5.59 -6.57
CA THR A 46 11.50 4.30 -5.92
C THR A 46 10.24 4.30 -5.07
N ALA A 47 10.02 5.34 -4.25
CA ALA A 47 8.83 5.45 -3.40
C ALA A 47 7.52 5.54 -4.20
N ARG A 48 7.55 6.22 -5.35
CA ARG A 48 6.40 6.32 -6.27
C ARG A 48 6.12 5.02 -7.00
N GLU A 49 7.17 4.33 -7.46
CA GLU A 49 7.04 3.03 -8.10
C GLU A 49 6.51 1.98 -7.12
N GLU A 50 7.01 1.99 -5.88
CA GLU A 50 6.53 1.13 -4.80
C GLU A 50 5.05 1.39 -4.48
N LEU A 51 4.65 2.66 -4.36
CA LEU A 51 3.25 3.05 -4.18
C LEU A 51 2.36 2.50 -5.31
N SER A 52 2.75 2.74 -6.56
CA SER A 52 1.98 2.33 -7.73
C SER A 52 1.88 0.80 -7.82
N ALA A 53 2.98 0.10 -7.53
CA ALA A 53 3.01 -1.36 -7.50
C ALA A 53 2.12 -1.92 -6.39
N MET A 54 2.14 -1.30 -5.20
CA MET A 54 1.29 -1.68 -4.07
C MET A 54 -0.20 -1.53 -4.44
N GLU A 55 -0.62 -0.36 -4.90
CA GLU A 55 -2.02 -0.09 -5.26
C GLU A 55 -2.51 -1.06 -6.33
N LYS A 56 -1.73 -1.25 -7.39
CA LYS A 56 -2.06 -2.18 -8.48
C LYS A 56 -2.18 -3.62 -7.98
N THR A 57 -1.26 -4.05 -7.13
CA THR A 57 -1.27 -5.41 -6.58
C THR A 57 -2.48 -5.61 -5.70
N MET A 58 -2.76 -4.68 -4.79
CA MET A 58 -3.89 -4.78 -3.86
C MET A 58 -5.23 -4.77 -4.60
N ARG A 59 -5.42 -3.87 -5.57
CA ARG A 59 -6.63 -3.83 -6.40
C ARG A 59 -6.82 -5.15 -7.15
N HIS A 60 -5.76 -5.67 -7.77
CA HIS A 60 -5.82 -6.95 -8.46
C HIS A 60 -6.18 -8.11 -7.52
N THR A 61 -5.62 -8.14 -6.30
CA THR A 61 -5.94 -9.18 -5.32
C THR A 61 -7.38 -9.08 -4.81
N VAL A 62 -7.89 -7.87 -4.59
CA VAL A 62 -9.31 -7.64 -4.24
C VAL A 62 -10.23 -8.14 -5.37
N ASP A 63 -9.95 -7.80 -6.62
CA ASP A 63 -10.73 -8.25 -7.77
C ASP A 63 -10.74 -9.78 -7.91
N GLN A 64 -9.58 -10.43 -7.73
CA GLN A 64 -9.49 -11.89 -7.73
C GLN A 64 -10.31 -12.51 -6.59
N THR A 65 -10.28 -11.91 -5.40
CA THR A 65 -11.02 -12.39 -4.23
C THR A 65 -12.52 -12.28 -4.46
N LEU A 66 -12.99 -11.15 -4.99
CA LEU A 66 -14.38 -10.95 -5.40
C LEU A 66 -14.82 -11.98 -6.45
N SER A 67 -14.00 -12.21 -7.48
CA SER A 67 -14.31 -13.17 -8.54
C SER A 67 -14.46 -14.60 -8.00
N ARG A 68 -13.55 -15.02 -7.10
CA ARG A 68 -13.61 -16.34 -6.44
C ARG A 68 -14.84 -16.48 -5.53
N ALA A 69 -15.17 -15.43 -4.79
CA ALA A 69 -16.36 -15.41 -3.94
C ALA A 69 -17.65 -15.52 -4.75
N LYS A 70 -17.77 -14.74 -5.84
CA LYS A 70 -18.89 -14.85 -6.78
C LYS A 70 -19.03 -16.26 -7.34
N TYR A 71 -17.93 -16.84 -7.82
CA TYR A 71 -17.92 -18.21 -8.33
C TYR A 71 -18.37 -19.24 -7.26
N THR A 72 -17.92 -19.08 -6.03
CA THR A 72 -18.31 -19.95 -4.91
C THR A 72 -19.80 -19.86 -4.60
N ILE A 73 -20.36 -18.64 -4.57
CA ILE A 73 -21.80 -18.42 -4.37
C ILE A 73 -22.61 -19.08 -5.50
N VAL A 74 -22.19 -18.95 -6.76
CA VAL A 74 -22.83 -19.63 -7.90
C VAL A 74 -22.83 -21.14 -7.71
N LEU A 75 -21.69 -21.74 -7.34
CA LEU A 75 -21.62 -23.19 -7.09
C LEU A 75 -22.55 -23.63 -5.97
N LEU A 76 -22.62 -22.87 -4.87
CA LEU A 76 -23.53 -23.16 -3.76
C LEU A 76 -25.00 -23.09 -4.20
N GLN A 77 -25.34 -22.12 -5.04
CA GLN A 77 -26.68 -21.99 -5.63
C GLN A 77 -27.01 -23.20 -6.51
N GLU A 78 -26.13 -23.58 -7.45
CA GLU A 78 -26.32 -24.72 -8.35
C GLU A 78 -26.49 -26.03 -7.57
N LEU A 79 -25.65 -26.26 -6.56
CA LEU A 79 -25.75 -27.44 -5.68
C LEU A 79 -27.07 -27.46 -4.91
N SER A 80 -27.53 -26.31 -4.43
CA SER A 80 -28.79 -26.17 -3.70
C SER A 80 -29.99 -26.48 -4.59
N ILE A 81 -30.02 -25.94 -5.81
CA ILE A 81 -31.06 -26.20 -6.82
C ILE A 81 -31.07 -27.68 -7.21
N LEU A 82 -29.90 -28.27 -7.45
CA LEU A 82 -29.77 -29.70 -7.78
C LEU A 82 -30.35 -30.56 -6.65
N LYS A 83 -29.99 -30.27 -5.39
CA LYS A 83 -30.50 -31.01 -4.23
C LYS A 83 -32.02 -30.91 -4.09
N LEU A 84 -32.61 -29.73 -4.28
CA LEU A 84 -34.06 -29.53 -4.26
C LEU A 84 -34.81 -30.25 -5.39
N SER A 85 -34.15 -30.43 -6.55
CA SER A 85 -34.74 -31.06 -7.74
C SER A 85 -34.78 -32.60 -7.68
N THR A 86 -34.05 -33.21 -6.76
CA THR A 86 -33.96 -34.68 -6.63
C THR A 86 -35.10 -35.34 -5.84
N ARG A 87 -36.05 -34.56 -5.29
CA ARG A 87 -37.19 -35.09 -4.49
C ARG A 87 -38.56 -34.70 -5.04
N SER A 88 -39.53 -35.60 -4.84
CA SER A 88 -40.89 -35.59 -5.42
C SER A 88 -41.87 -34.53 -4.87
N ASN A 89 -41.45 -33.66 -3.93
CA ASN A 89 -42.33 -32.65 -3.33
C ASN A 89 -42.25 -31.32 -4.09
N ALA A 90 -42.98 -31.23 -5.21
CA ALA A 90 -42.84 -30.14 -6.17
C ALA A 90 -43.15 -28.73 -5.62
N VAL A 91 -44.09 -28.59 -4.68
CA VAL A 91 -44.52 -27.26 -4.20
C VAL A 91 -43.50 -26.64 -3.26
N CYS A 92 -43.05 -27.37 -2.24
CA CYS A 92 -42.07 -26.84 -1.27
C CYS A 92 -40.67 -26.67 -1.89
N SER A 93 -40.29 -27.54 -2.83
CA SER A 93 -39.05 -27.38 -3.59
C SER A 93 -39.07 -26.10 -4.45
N PHE A 94 -40.22 -25.71 -5.01
CA PHE A 94 -40.33 -24.48 -5.80
C PHE A 94 -40.14 -23.23 -4.94
N THR A 95 -40.81 -23.14 -3.79
CA THR A 95 -40.63 -22.01 -2.86
C THR A 95 -39.21 -21.92 -2.33
N ALA A 96 -38.57 -23.06 -2.04
CA ALA A 96 -37.17 -23.09 -1.61
C ALA A 96 -36.20 -22.64 -2.71
N GLN A 97 -36.49 -22.93 -3.98
CA GLN A 97 -35.68 -22.44 -5.11
C GLN A 97 -35.72 -20.91 -5.23
N ASP A 98 -36.88 -20.28 -5.03
CA ASP A 98 -37.00 -18.82 -5.02
C ASP A 98 -36.18 -18.20 -3.87
N VAL A 99 -36.20 -18.81 -2.68
CA VAL A 99 -35.38 -18.38 -1.55
C VAL A 99 -33.89 -18.53 -1.86
N VAL A 100 -33.48 -19.64 -2.46
CA VAL A 100 -32.09 -19.87 -2.90
C VAL A 100 -31.62 -18.77 -3.86
N GLN A 101 -32.44 -18.39 -4.85
CA GLN A 101 -32.11 -17.31 -5.78
C GLN A 101 -31.98 -15.97 -5.04
N LYS A 102 -32.91 -15.66 -4.14
CA LYS A 102 -32.88 -14.43 -3.34
C LYS A 102 -31.61 -14.33 -2.47
N VAL A 103 -31.29 -15.39 -1.72
CA VAL A 103 -30.08 -15.45 -0.88
C VAL A 103 -28.81 -15.27 -1.71
N THR A 104 -28.78 -15.83 -2.91
CA THR A 104 -27.65 -15.68 -3.84
C THR A 104 -27.50 -14.22 -4.28
N MET A 105 -28.59 -13.55 -4.68
CA MET A 105 -28.58 -12.15 -5.08
C MET A 105 -28.14 -11.21 -3.95
N GLU A 106 -28.66 -11.41 -2.75
CA GLU A 106 -28.27 -10.65 -1.54
C GLU A 106 -26.79 -10.89 -1.21
N GLY A 107 -26.31 -12.13 -1.39
CA GLY A 107 -24.91 -12.48 -1.26
C GLY A 107 -24.00 -11.71 -2.23
N PHE A 108 -24.39 -11.62 -3.50
CA PHE A 108 -23.64 -10.83 -4.49
C PHE A 108 -23.59 -9.35 -4.15
N GLN A 109 -24.72 -8.77 -3.73
CA GLN A 109 -24.76 -7.36 -3.30
C GLN A 109 -23.81 -7.11 -2.13
N THR A 110 -23.84 -7.98 -1.12
CA THR A 110 -23.00 -7.83 0.09
C THR A 110 -21.51 -7.88 -0.24
N ILE A 111 -21.06 -8.84 -1.07
CA ILE A 111 -19.63 -8.93 -1.43
C ILE A 111 -19.18 -7.78 -2.35
N GLU A 112 -20.08 -7.24 -3.17
CA GLU A 112 -19.81 -6.03 -3.97
C GLU A 112 -19.66 -4.80 -3.08
N GLU A 113 -20.51 -4.64 -2.06
CA GLU A 113 -20.38 -3.57 -1.06
C GLU A 113 -19.06 -3.66 -0.29
N CYS A 114 -18.69 -4.85 0.21
CA CYS A 114 -17.39 -5.10 0.85
C CYS A 114 -16.22 -4.63 -0.05
N THR A 115 -16.30 -4.96 -1.34
CA THR A 115 -15.23 -4.69 -2.31
C THR A 115 -15.15 -3.20 -2.67
N ASN A 116 -16.30 -2.56 -2.87
CA ASN A 116 -16.38 -1.13 -3.22
C ASN A 116 -15.84 -0.26 -2.07
N GLN A 117 -16.27 -0.56 -0.84
CA GLN A 117 -15.77 0.16 0.34
C GLN A 117 -14.26 -0.05 0.51
N GLY A 118 -13.80 -1.29 0.40
CA GLY A 118 -12.38 -1.63 0.47
C GLY A 118 -11.52 -0.92 -0.56
N SER A 119 -11.99 -0.89 -1.81
CA SER A 119 -11.28 -0.24 -2.92
C SER A 119 -11.17 1.27 -2.70
N TYR A 120 -12.23 1.89 -2.18
CA TYR A 120 -12.23 3.30 -1.82
C TYR A 120 -11.24 3.62 -0.70
N ASP A 121 -11.20 2.80 0.35
CA ASP A 121 -10.29 3.00 1.48
C ASP A 121 -8.81 2.81 1.07
N ILE A 122 -8.53 1.82 0.20
CA ILE A 122 -7.20 1.61 -0.39
C ILE A 122 -6.77 2.82 -1.23
N GLU A 123 -7.67 3.38 -2.03
CA GLU A 123 -7.39 4.57 -2.85
C GLU A 123 -7.08 5.80 -1.97
N ILE A 124 -7.86 6.03 -0.92
CA ILE A 124 -7.58 7.10 0.05
C ILE A 124 -6.20 6.91 0.68
N SER A 125 -5.88 5.69 1.11
CA SER A 125 -4.60 5.38 1.73
C SER A 125 -3.43 5.61 0.76
N SER A 126 -3.58 5.19 -0.50
CA SER A 126 -2.60 5.44 -1.58
C SER A 126 -2.37 6.94 -1.80
N ASN A 127 -3.45 7.71 -1.90
CA ASN A 127 -3.37 9.17 -2.04
C ASN A 127 -2.68 9.84 -0.84
N ASN A 128 -2.94 9.38 0.38
CA ASN A 128 -2.25 9.87 1.56
C ASN A 128 -0.74 9.57 1.51
N LEU A 129 -0.36 8.36 1.11
CA LEU A 129 1.03 7.94 0.99
C LEU A 129 1.78 8.77 -0.09
N ALA A 130 1.12 9.08 -1.20
CA ALA A 130 1.64 9.98 -2.23
C ALA A 130 1.90 11.40 -1.67
N ASN A 131 0.97 11.93 -0.88
CA ASN A 131 1.07 13.26 -0.27
C ASN A 131 2.21 13.34 0.75
N ILE A 132 2.37 12.34 1.62
CA ILE A 132 3.47 12.24 2.58
C ILE A 132 4.81 12.22 1.84
N THR A 133 4.89 11.41 0.79
CA THR A 133 6.10 11.28 -0.05
C THR A 133 6.46 12.61 -0.70
N ASN A 134 5.50 13.26 -1.39
CA ASN A 134 5.73 14.54 -2.06
C ASN A 134 6.13 15.64 -1.07
N THR A 135 5.51 15.68 0.11
CA THR A 135 5.86 16.66 1.15
C THR A 135 7.30 16.47 1.62
N GLY A 136 7.70 15.23 1.95
CA GLY A 136 9.07 14.93 2.38
C GLY A 136 10.12 15.32 1.32
N ILE A 137 9.82 15.04 0.05
CA ILE A 137 10.70 15.37 -1.08
C ILE A 137 10.80 16.89 -1.28
N ASP A 138 9.69 17.62 -1.25
CA ASP A 138 9.69 19.08 -1.41
C ASP A 138 10.55 19.76 -0.35
N HIS A 139 10.49 19.26 0.90
CA HIS A 139 11.33 19.78 1.98
C HIS A 139 12.81 19.44 1.79
N ALA A 140 13.14 18.23 1.34
CA ALA A 140 14.51 17.84 1.00
C ALA A 140 15.08 18.66 -0.16
N GLY A 141 14.30 18.85 -1.23
CA GLY A 141 14.69 19.65 -2.40
C GLY A 141 14.97 21.11 -2.03
N ARG A 142 14.10 21.74 -1.23
CA ARG A 142 14.33 23.11 -0.72
C ARG A 142 15.60 23.21 0.12
N PHE A 143 15.92 22.18 0.90
CA PHE A 143 17.15 22.14 1.69
C PHE A 143 18.40 22.04 0.78
N LEU A 144 18.38 21.17 -0.23
CA LEU A 144 19.45 21.06 -1.21
C LEU A 144 19.65 22.35 -2.01
N ASP A 145 18.57 23.03 -2.40
CA ASP A 145 18.65 24.32 -3.07
C ASP A 145 19.39 25.37 -2.24
N LYS A 146 19.16 25.39 -0.92
CA LYS A 146 19.88 26.29 -0.01
C LYS A 146 21.37 25.94 0.04
N LEU A 147 21.72 24.65 0.12
CA LEU A 147 23.12 24.20 0.11
C LEU A 147 23.82 24.54 -1.22
N LYS A 148 23.16 24.33 -2.35
CA LYS A 148 23.66 24.72 -3.69
C LYS A 148 23.84 26.23 -3.84
N LYS A 149 23.00 27.04 -3.20
CA LYS A 149 23.18 28.50 -3.16
C LYS A 149 24.43 28.87 -2.34
N CYS A 150 24.75 28.14 -1.27
CA CYS A 150 25.98 28.35 -0.52
C CYS A 150 27.24 27.97 -1.31
N SER A 151 27.23 26.87 -2.08
CA SER A 151 28.38 26.42 -2.87
C SER A 151 28.82 27.41 -3.98
N LYS A 152 27.92 28.33 -4.37
CA LYS A 152 28.19 29.40 -5.35
C LYS A 152 28.84 30.65 -4.74
N LYS A 153 28.90 30.77 -3.40
CA LYS A 153 29.57 31.89 -2.72
C LYS A 153 31.09 31.76 -2.84
N LYS A 154 31.86 32.78 -2.44
CA LYS A 154 33.34 32.78 -2.48
C LYS A 154 33.94 33.06 -1.09
N GLY A 155 35.12 32.50 -0.83
CA GLY A 155 35.87 32.74 0.41
C GLY A 155 35.10 32.34 1.67
N LEU A 156 35.31 33.09 2.76
CA LEU A 156 34.69 32.82 4.07
C LEU A 156 33.15 32.88 4.04
N ALA A 157 32.55 33.58 3.07
CA ALA A 157 31.10 33.66 2.93
C ALA A 157 30.44 32.30 2.63
N ILE A 158 31.18 31.35 2.05
CA ILE A 158 30.72 29.96 1.86
C ILE A 158 30.54 29.28 3.22
N ILE A 159 31.57 29.35 4.06
CA ILE A 159 31.62 28.69 5.37
C ILE A 159 30.51 29.24 6.27
N THR A 160 30.35 30.56 6.33
CA THR A 160 29.28 31.20 7.11
C THR A 160 27.89 30.79 6.61
N CYS A 161 27.71 30.62 5.30
CA CYS A 161 26.43 30.19 4.72
C CYS A 161 26.08 28.75 5.12
N TYR A 162 27.02 27.80 4.96
CA TYR A 162 26.77 26.42 5.39
C TYR A 162 26.56 26.31 6.88
N LYS A 163 27.35 27.03 7.69
CA LYS A 163 27.16 27.05 9.14
C LYS A 163 25.76 27.51 9.51
N HIS A 164 25.28 28.59 8.89
CA HIS A 164 23.91 29.06 9.11
C HIS A 164 22.86 27.99 8.77
N ILE A 165 22.95 27.34 7.60
CA ILE A 165 22.03 26.26 7.22
C ILE A 165 22.10 25.08 8.19
N ILE A 166 23.30 24.71 8.63
CA ILE A 166 23.50 23.62 9.59
C ILE A 166 22.82 23.96 10.92
N ASP A 167 23.02 25.18 11.41
CA ASP A 167 22.48 25.64 12.68
C ASP A 167 20.95 25.81 12.64
N THR A 168 20.37 26.22 11.50
CA THR A 168 18.94 26.54 11.41
C THR A 168 18.07 25.45 10.78
N ASP A 169 18.57 24.74 9.77
CA ASP A 169 17.73 23.92 8.89
C ASP A 169 17.95 22.41 9.05
N VAL A 170 19.14 21.95 9.43
CA VAL A 170 19.44 20.50 9.48
C VAL A 170 18.53 19.76 10.46
N LEU A 171 18.38 20.27 11.69
CA LEU A 171 17.57 19.59 12.70
C LEU A 171 16.07 19.58 12.35
N PRO A 172 15.46 20.70 11.91
CA PRO A 172 14.07 20.68 11.41
C PRO A 172 13.85 19.75 10.23
N VAL A 173 14.73 19.78 9.21
CA VAL A 173 14.61 18.92 8.02
C VAL A 173 14.76 17.45 8.39
N LYS A 174 15.73 17.11 9.24
CA LYS A 174 15.89 15.75 9.76
C LYS A 174 14.62 15.23 10.44
N ARG A 175 14.02 16.05 11.32
CA ARG A 175 12.78 15.66 12.02
C ARG A 175 11.64 15.43 11.04
N LEU A 176 11.47 16.33 10.08
CA LEU A 176 10.41 16.23 9.07
C LEU A 176 10.58 14.98 8.20
N ILE A 177 11.76 14.75 7.64
CA ILE A 177 12.03 13.56 6.81
C ILE A 177 11.83 12.28 7.63
N SER A 178 12.30 12.25 8.89
CA SER A 178 12.11 11.08 9.76
C SER A 178 10.63 10.80 10.04
N HIS A 179 9.83 11.85 10.22
CA HIS A 179 8.38 11.72 10.40
C HIS A 179 7.73 11.21 9.12
N SER A 180 8.06 11.79 7.95
CA SER A 180 7.54 11.32 6.65
C SER A 180 7.87 9.87 6.37
N ILE A 181 9.07 9.39 6.73
CA ILE A 181 9.43 7.96 6.61
C ILE A 181 8.57 7.09 7.53
N THR A 182 8.31 7.55 8.75
CA THR A 182 7.47 6.82 9.71
C THR A 182 6.03 6.77 9.23
N ASP A 183 5.46 7.90 8.83
CA ASP A 183 4.09 7.99 8.33
C ASP A 183 3.91 7.19 7.03
N TYR A 184 4.94 7.17 6.17
CA TYR A 184 4.96 6.32 4.97
C TYR A 184 4.83 4.85 5.36
N ARG A 185 5.68 4.39 6.28
CA ARG A 185 5.66 3.00 6.74
C ARG A 185 4.32 2.63 7.38
N ASP A 186 3.79 3.48 8.25
CA ASP A 186 2.56 3.21 8.97
C ASP A 186 1.35 3.19 8.03
N THR A 187 1.30 4.11 7.05
CA THR A 187 0.26 4.14 6.02
C THR A 187 0.37 2.94 5.08
N TYR A 188 1.60 2.53 4.73
CA TYR A 188 1.84 1.33 3.93
C TYR A 188 1.27 0.09 4.64
N LEU A 189 1.59 -0.11 5.92
CA LEU A 189 1.06 -1.22 6.73
C LEU A 189 -0.47 -1.16 6.85
N LYS A 190 -1.04 0.01 7.10
CA LYS A 190 -2.49 0.21 7.16
C LYS A 190 -3.18 -0.21 5.86
N THR A 191 -2.54 -0.02 4.70
CA THR A 191 -3.11 -0.43 3.42
C THR A 191 -3.21 -1.96 3.29
N PHE A 192 -2.26 -2.72 3.88
CA PHE A 192 -2.37 -4.18 4.00
C PHE A 192 -3.48 -4.62 4.97
N ASP A 193 -3.66 -3.88 6.07
CA ASP A 193 -4.75 -4.16 7.01
C ASP A 193 -6.12 -3.96 6.35
N LEU A 194 -6.27 -2.92 5.53
CA LEU A 194 -7.48 -2.68 4.74
C LEU A 194 -7.79 -3.86 3.82
N TYR A 195 -6.80 -4.38 3.10
CA TYR A 195 -6.97 -5.59 2.29
C TYR A 195 -7.47 -6.78 3.12
N THR A 196 -6.89 -7.00 4.30
CA THR A 196 -7.29 -8.09 5.20
C THR A 196 -8.74 -7.94 5.65
N MET A 197 -9.17 -6.71 5.96
CA MET A 197 -10.58 -6.43 6.32
C MET A 197 -11.54 -6.73 5.16
N VAL A 198 -11.16 -6.39 3.93
CA VAL A 198 -11.97 -6.71 2.74
C VAL A 198 -12.11 -8.21 2.56
N SER A 199 -11.00 -8.95 2.65
CA SER A 199 -11.04 -10.43 2.56
C SER A 199 -11.94 -11.02 3.63
N MET A 200 -11.82 -10.56 4.88
CA MET A 200 -12.68 -11.02 5.98
C MET A 200 -14.16 -10.71 5.73
N CYS A 201 -14.49 -9.52 5.23
CA CYS A 201 -15.86 -9.14 4.88
C CYS A 201 -16.44 -10.10 3.82
N ILE A 202 -15.66 -10.40 2.79
CA ILE A 202 -16.04 -11.34 1.73
C ILE A 202 -16.23 -12.76 2.30
N ASP A 203 -15.26 -13.26 3.08
CA ASP A 203 -15.31 -14.61 3.64
C ASP A 203 -16.53 -14.81 4.56
N LEU A 204 -16.80 -13.83 5.43
CA LEU A 204 -17.98 -13.85 6.30
C LEU A 204 -19.29 -13.80 5.50
N SER A 205 -19.32 -13.03 4.41
CA SER A 205 -20.49 -12.94 3.54
C SER A 205 -20.76 -14.25 2.81
N VAL A 206 -19.72 -14.90 2.29
CA VAL A 206 -19.82 -16.21 1.63
C VAL A 206 -20.28 -17.29 2.61
N GLU A 207 -19.75 -17.31 3.83
CA GLU A 207 -20.19 -18.24 4.87
C GLU A 207 -21.65 -17.98 5.29
N GLY A 208 -22.06 -16.71 5.36
CA GLY A 208 -23.46 -16.33 5.59
C GLY A 208 -24.39 -16.85 4.49
N VAL A 209 -24.01 -16.68 3.23
CA VAL A 209 -24.74 -17.22 2.07
C VAL A 209 -24.86 -18.73 2.16
N LYS A 210 -23.75 -19.44 2.41
CA LYS A 210 -23.75 -20.90 2.57
C LYS A 210 -24.74 -21.36 3.63
N ASN A 211 -24.70 -20.79 4.83
CA ASN A 211 -25.59 -21.16 5.92
C ASN A 211 -27.07 -20.90 5.59
N ASN A 212 -27.37 -19.78 4.92
CA ASN A 212 -28.73 -19.45 4.50
C ASN A 212 -29.24 -20.36 3.39
N LEU A 213 -28.39 -20.75 2.45
CA LEU A 213 -28.71 -21.73 1.40
C LEU A 213 -28.94 -23.12 1.98
N GLU A 214 -28.09 -23.57 2.91
CA GLU A 214 -28.26 -24.85 3.60
C GLU A 214 -29.61 -24.93 4.31
N LYS A 215 -29.99 -23.85 5.02
CA LYS A 215 -31.30 -23.73 5.68
C LYS A 215 -32.45 -23.75 4.68
N ALA A 216 -32.38 -22.97 3.60
CA ALA A 216 -33.43 -22.94 2.58
C ALA A 216 -33.64 -24.33 1.94
N VAL A 217 -32.55 -25.07 1.72
CA VAL A 217 -32.59 -26.44 1.23
C VAL A 217 -33.21 -27.39 2.25
N GLU A 218 -32.83 -27.28 3.52
CA GLU A 218 -33.39 -28.11 4.60
C GLU A 218 -34.91 -27.90 4.75
N ASP A 219 -35.35 -26.64 4.78
CA ASP A 219 -36.76 -26.25 4.86
C ASP A 219 -37.54 -26.82 3.66
N GLY A 220 -37.01 -26.65 2.44
CA GLY A 220 -37.62 -27.18 1.22
C GLY A 220 -37.76 -28.71 1.21
N LEU A 221 -36.78 -29.43 1.76
CA LEU A 221 -36.79 -30.90 1.82
C LEU A 221 -37.69 -31.48 2.91
N ASN A 222 -37.96 -30.72 3.99
CA ASN A 222 -38.67 -31.20 5.18
C ASN A 222 -40.10 -30.64 5.35
N CYS A 223 -40.57 -29.78 4.44
CA CYS A 223 -41.85 -29.07 4.45
C CYS A 223 -43.15 -29.93 4.58
N ASN A 224 -43.06 -31.25 4.75
CA ASN A 224 -44.19 -32.17 5.01
C ASN A 224 -43.92 -33.19 6.13
N LYS A 225 -42.96 -32.92 7.03
CA LYS A 225 -42.79 -33.68 8.28
C LYS A 225 -43.47 -32.99 9.45
#